data_AF-A0A0Q4XB93-F1
#
_entry.id   AF-A0A0Q4XB93-F1
#
_cell.length_a   1.000
_cell.length_b   1.000
_cell.length_c   1.000
_cell.angle_alpha   90.00
_cell.angle_beta   90.00
_cell.angle_gamma   90.00
#
_symmetry.space_group_name_H-M   'P 1'
#
loop_
_entity.id
_entity.type
_entity.pdbx_description
1 polymer ?
#
loop_
_entity_poly.entity_id
_entity_poly.type
_entity_poly.pdbx_seq_one_letter_code
_entity_poly.pdbx_strand_id
1 'polypeptide(L)'
;MRMPRRPRGLSGEDAFLWGEIARLITPLRGRAPSPKAKTLPTGDPLPPKRKPEVPALVAKPVAKPVAERAGLPGGVKAPPKRIVKPVPAPALVAAPAAIVTPPALPGLERKARLALRRGSLKVEARIDLHGLYQAEAHDALIGFLMRCRSAGHAHVLVVTGKGGGAGYDNAFSERGVLRRSVPHWLRAPELRSVVIGFEEAARHHGGAGALYVRLRRR
;
A
#
# COMPACT_ATOMS: atom_id res chain seq x y z
N MET A 1 -36.98 -17.39 21.88
CA MET A 1 -37.27 -16.46 20.74
C MET A 1 -36.25 -15.33 20.73
N ARG A 2 -35.46 -15.17 19.65
CA ARG A 2 -34.53 -14.04 19.48
C ARG A 2 -35.23 -12.95 18.66
N MET A 3 -35.33 -11.73 19.20
CA MET A 3 -35.89 -10.56 18.51
C MET A 3 -35.02 -10.17 17.29
N PRO A 4 -35.60 -9.84 16.13
CA PRO A 4 -34.82 -9.34 14.99
C PRO A 4 -34.33 -7.91 15.25
N ARG A 5 -33.05 -7.64 14.97
CA ARG A 5 -32.46 -6.30 15.08
C ARG A 5 -32.95 -5.41 13.94
N ARG A 6 -33.52 -4.25 14.26
CA ARG A 6 -33.88 -3.20 13.29
C ARG A 6 -32.63 -2.72 12.53
N PRO A 7 -32.72 -2.51 11.22
CA PRO A 7 -31.64 -1.87 10.47
C PRO A 7 -31.52 -0.42 10.94
N ARG A 8 -30.32 0.00 11.35
CA ARG A 8 -30.03 1.41 11.61
C ARG A 8 -29.89 2.11 10.26
N GLY A 9 -30.82 3.01 9.95
CA GLY A 9 -30.65 3.96 8.85
C GLY A 9 -29.53 4.96 9.16
N LEU A 10 -29.07 5.67 8.12
CA LEU A 10 -28.09 6.75 8.25
C LEU A 10 -28.64 7.83 9.20
N SER A 11 -27.78 8.38 10.07
CA SER A 11 -28.14 9.52 10.91
C SER A 11 -28.52 10.72 10.04
N GLY A 12 -29.26 11.69 10.60
CA GLY A 12 -29.61 12.92 9.88
C GLY A 12 -28.38 13.69 9.39
N GLU A 13 -27.31 13.71 10.20
CA GLU A 13 -26.04 14.31 9.82
C GLU A 13 -25.31 13.50 8.73
N ASP A 14 -25.33 12.17 8.81
CA ASP A 14 -24.74 11.30 7.78
C ASP A 14 -25.42 11.50 6.44
N ALA A 15 -26.76 11.57 6.42
CA ALA A 15 -27.53 11.77 5.19
C ALA A 15 -27.22 13.12 4.52
N PHE A 16 -26.98 14.17 5.31
CA PHE A 16 -26.56 15.47 4.80
C PHE A 16 -25.16 15.42 4.18
N LEU A 17 -24.19 14.82 4.88
CA LEU A 17 -22.82 14.66 4.38
C LEU A 17 -22.77 13.81 3.10
N TRP A 18 -23.57 12.74 3.04
CA TRP A 18 -23.71 11.92 1.83
C TRP A 18 -24.32 12.71 0.66
N GLY A 19 -25.25 13.63 0.93
CA GLY A 19 -25.84 14.50 -0.09
C GLY A 19 -24.83 15.48 -0.71
N GLU A 20 -23.92 16.04 0.10
CA GLU A 20 -22.90 16.97 -0.36
C GLU A 20 -21.83 16.27 -1.20
N ILE A 21 -21.41 15.07 -0.80
CA ILE A 21 -20.47 14.24 -1.58
C ILE A 21 -21.11 13.77 -2.89
N ALA A 22 -22.38 13.37 -2.88
CA ALA A 22 -23.07 12.89 -4.07
C ALA A 22 -23.20 13.97 -5.17
N ARG A 23 -23.25 15.26 -4.79
CA ARG A 23 -23.26 16.39 -5.74
C ARG A 23 -21.95 16.56 -6.51
N LEU A 24 -20.84 16.12 -5.93
CA LEU A 24 -19.51 16.26 -6.52
C LEU A 24 -19.17 15.14 -7.53
N ILE A 25 -20.00 14.12 -7.63
CA ILE A 25 -19.74 12.94 -8.47
C ILE A 25 -20.63 13.00 -9.71
N THR A 26 -20.03 12.91 -10.89
CA THR A 26 -20.76 12.75 -12.15
C THR A 26 -21.53 11.42 -12.15
N PRO A 27 -22.87 11.43 -12.17
CA PRO A 27 -23.63 10.20 -12.12
C PRO A 27 -23.45 9.40 -13.41
N LEU A 28 -23.36 8.07 -13.28
CA LEU A 28 -23.33 7.16 -14.43
C LEU A 28 -24.65 7.25 -15.21
N ARG A 29 -24.52 7.37 -16.54
CA ARG A 29 -25.64 7.57 -17.46
C ARG A 29 -26.62 6.40 -17.36
N GLY A 30 -27.87 6.69 -16.99
CA GLY A 30 -28.95 5.70 -16.91
C GLY A 30 -29.57 5.50 -15.52
N ARG A 31 -29.05 6.13 -14.45
CA ARG A 31 -29.73 6.14 -13.15
C ARG A 31 -29.79 7.56 -12.57
N ALA A 32 -30.91 8.23 -12.81
CA ALA A 32 -31.23 9.49 -12.15
C ALA A 32 -31.59 9.24 -10.67
N PRO A 33 -31.15 10.09 -9.72
CA PRO A 33 -31.69 10.08 -8.37
C PRO A 33 -33.13 10.60 -8.41
N SER A 34 -34.06 9.82 -7.89
CA SER A 34 -35.47 10.19 -7.75
C SER A 34 -35.65 11.18 -6.59
N PRO A 35 -36.21 12.39 -6.81
CA PRO A 35 -36.54 13.31 -5.73
C PRO A 35 -38.02 13.18 -5.36
N LYS A 36 -38.34 12.59 -4.20
CA LYS A 36 -39.61 12.78 -3.48
C LYS A 36 -39.29 12.67 -1.97
N ALA A 37 -39.78 13.52 -1.06
CA ALA A 37 -41.03 14.25 -1.07
C ALA A 37 -40.92 15.66 -0.45
N LYS A 38 -41.73 16.57 -0.98
CA LYS A 38 -42.07 17.88 -0.41
C LYS A 38 -43.15 17.72 0.66
N THR A 39 -43.03 18.46 1.75
CA THR A 39 -44.17 19.05 2.50
C THR A 39 -43.79 20.50 2.82
N LEU A 40 -44.57 21.46 2.29
CA LEU A 40 -44.43 22.92 2.47
C LEU A 40 -45.30 23.41 3.69
N PRO A 41 -45.48 24.73 3.95
CA PRO A 41 -44.54 25.69 4.55
C PRO A 41 -45.20 26.52 5.70
N THR A 42 -44.45 27.36 6.42
CA THR A 42 -44.99 28.59 7.05
C THR A 42 -43.84 29.51 7.52
N GLY A 43 -43.90 30.78 7.09
CA GLY A 43 -43.47 31.95 7.88
C GLY A 43 -42.10 32.58 7.58
N ASP A 44 -42.10 33.57 6.69
CA ASP A 44 -41.10 34.64 6.52
C ASP A 44 -40.93 35.51 7.81
N PRO A 45 -39.80 36.23 8.05
CA PRO A 45 -39.40 37.43 7.29
C PRO A 45 -37.89 37.67 7.00
N LEU A 46 -37.64 38.41 5.91
CA LEU A 46 -36.43 39.16 5.45
C LEU A 46 -36.03 40.33 6.39
N PRO A 47 -34.95 41.15 6.17
CA PRO A 47 -33.63 41.06 5.44
C PRO A 47 -32.45 41.61 6.36
N PRO A 48 -31.25 42.14 5.96
CA PRO A 48 -30.66 42.45 4.63
C PRO A 48 -29.13 42.20 4.37
N LYS A 49 -28.82 42.18 3.06
CA LYS A 49 -27.65 42.72 2.29
C LYS A 49 -26.21 42.61 2.85
N ARG A 50 -25.31 41.99 2.06
CA ARG A 50 -23.99 42.57 1.69
C ARG A 50 -23.34 41.86 0.49
N LYS A 51 -22.91 42.65 -0.51
CA LYS A 51 -21.99 42.28 -1.61
C LYS A 51 -20.52 42.46 -1.15
N PRO A 52 -19.57 41.76 -1.76
CA PRO A 52 -18.37 42.42 -2.32
C PRO A 52 -18.14 41.91 -3.76
N GLU A 53 -18.13 42.71 -4.83
CA GLU A 53 -17.16 43.72 -5.28
C GLU A 53 -15.70 43.24 -5.26
N VAL A 54 -15.20 42.86 -6.45
CA VAL A 54 -13.77 42.90 -6.81
C VAL A 54 -13.67 43.52 -8.23
N PRO A 55 -12.74 44.46 -8.46
CA PRO A 55 -12.71 45.28 -9.66
C PRO A 55 -11.99 44.61 -10.84
N ALA A 56 -12.51 44.91 -12.03
CA ALA A 56 -11.85 44.69 -13.30
C ALA A 56 -10.71 45.71 -13.49
N LEU A 57 -9.59 45.27 -14.05
CA LEU A 57 -8.70 46.16 -14.81
C LEU A 57 -8.45 45.55 -16.18
N VAL A 58 -8.86 46.33 -17.17
CA VAL A 58 -8.79 46.11 -18.61
C VAL A 58 -7.44 46.64 -19.11
N ALA A 59 -6.78 45.91 -20.00
CA ALA A 59 -6.03 46.50 -21.11
C ALA A 59 -5.93 45.49 -22.28
N LYS A 60 -6.58 45.86 -23.39
CA LYS A 60 -6.37 45.37 -24.78
C LYS A 60 -5.68 46.54 -25.55
N PRO A 61 -5.44 46.53 -26.89
CA PRO A 61 -5.27 45.49 -27.94
C PRO A 61 -4.15 45.80 -28.99
N VAL A 62 -4.17 45.06 -30.13
CA VAL A 62 -3.72 45.40 -31.52
C VAL A 62 -2.34 44.81 -31.91
N ALA A 63 -2.09 44.07 -33.02
CA ALA A 63 -2.75 43.92 -34.33
C ALA A 63 -2.65 42.49 -34.92
N LYS A 64 -3.50 42.20 -35.92
CA LYS A 64 -3.52 41.02 -36.83
C LYS A 64 -2.93 41.42 -38.22
N PRO A 65 -3.16 40.70 -39.35
CA PRO A 65 -2.76 39.35 -39.82
C PRO A 65 -2.14 39.42 -41.25
N VAL A 66 -1.81 38.29 -41.92
CA VAL A 66 -2.02 38.11 -43.39
C VAL A 66 -1.79 36.66 -43.87
N ALA A 67 -2.81 36.15 -44.58
CA ALA A 67 -2.94 35.15 -45.67
C ALA A 67 -2.25 33.76 -45.59
N GLU A 68 -2.88 32.59 -45.80
CA GLU A 68 -3.85 32.10 -46.84
C GLU A 68 -3.13 31.89 -48.22
N ARG A 69 -3.19 30.78 -48.99
CA ARG A 69 -4.12 29.65 -49.21
C ARG A 69 -3.43 28.50 -50.02
N ALA A 70 -3.90 27.27 -49.80
CA ALA A 70 -4.29 26.21 -50.77
C ALA A 70 -3.37 25.72 -51.93
N GLY A 71 -3.30 24.37 -52.08
CA GLY A 71 -3.22 23.70 -53.39
C GLY A 71 -2.50 22.34 -53.45
N LEU A 72 -3.23 21.21 -53.39
CA LEU A 72 -2.86 19.91 -54.00
C LEU A 72 -3.20 19.95 -55.52
N PRO A 73 -2.89 18.96 -56.42
CA PRO A 73 -2.47 17.54 -56.22
C PRO A 73 -1.43 16.95 -57.21
N GLY A 74 -1.00 15.70 -56.94
CA GLY A 74 -0.88 14.64 -57.97
C GLY A 74 0.50 14.29 -58.55
N GLY A 75 0.85 13.00 -58.55
CA GLY A 75 1.87 12.44 -59.45
C GLY A 75 2.65 11.22 -58.91
N VAL A 76 2.19 10.01 -59.23
CA VAL A 76 2.82 8.71 -58.91
C VAL A 76 4.06 8.46 -59.78
N LYS A 77 5.15 7.92 -59.21
CA LYS A 77 6.07 6.98 -59.89
C LYS A 77 6.90 6.17 -58.88
N ALA A 78 6.98 4.86 -59.14
CA ALA A 78 7.54 3.80 -58.31
C ALA A 78 9.05 3.52 -58.62
N PRO A 79 9.74 2.51 -58.03
CA PRO A 79 10.97 2.68 -57.27
C PRO A 79 12.24 2.09 -57.95
N PRO A 80 13.46 2.35 -57.45
CA PRO A 80 14.61 1.50 -57.76
C PRO A 80 14.93 0.50 -56.64
N LYS A 81 15.09 -0.76 -57.06
CA LYS A 81 15.55 -1.93 -56.29
C LYS A 81 16.89 -1.64 -55.61
N ARG A 82 16.95 -1.83 -54.28
CA ARG A 82 18.22 -1.92 -53.55
C ARG A 82 18.46 -3.38 -53.15
N ILE A 83 19.51 -3.94 -53.73
CA ILE A 83 20.06 -5.27 -53.46
C ILE A 83 20.36 -5.41 -51.96
N VAL A 84 19.73 -6.39 -51.33
CA VAL A 84 20.02 -6.79 -49.94
C VAL A 84 21.21 -7.74 -50.00
N LYS A 85 22.38 -7.29 -49.51
CA LYS A 85 23.47 -8.20 -49.13
C LYS A 85 23.05 -8.88 -47.82
N PRO A 86 23.20 -10.20 -47.66
CA PRO A 86 22.90 -10.84 -46.38
C PRO A 86 23.97 -10.43 -45.37
N VAL A 87 23.56 -9.74 -44.30
CA VAL A 87 24.40 -9.52 -43.12
C VAL A 87 24.31 -10.80 -42.27
N PRO A 88 25.44 -11.38 -41.83
CA PRO A 88 25.45 -12.62 -41.08
C PRO A 88 24.79 -12.43 -39.69
N ALA A 89 24.07 -13.46 -39.25
CA ALA A 89 23.40 -13.50 -37.96
C ALA A 89 24.38 -13.25 -36.81
N PRO A 90 24.03 -12.44 -35.80
CA PRO A 90 24.84 -12.30 -34.61
C PRO A 90 24.81 -13.62 -33.82
N ALA A 91 26.01 -14.05 -33.44
CA ALA A 91 26.29 -15.28 -32.73
C ALA A 91 25.53 -15.38 -31.39
N LEU A 92 25.11 -16.62 -31.12
CA LEU A 92 24.74 -17.24 -29.85
C LEU A 92 24.76 -16.31 -28.62
N VAL A 93 23.56 -15.93 -28.19
CA VAL A 93 23.29 -15.40 -26.85
C VAL A 93 23.96 -16.29 -25.81
N ALA A 94 24.90 -15.72 -25.06
CA ALA A 94 25.51 -16.35 -23.90
C ALA A 94 24.40 -16.79 -22.93
N ALA A 95 24.47 -18.06 -22.50
CA ALA A 95 23.54 -18.62 -21.52
C ALA A 95 23.47 -17.73 -20.27
N PRO A 96 22.28 -17.52 -19.68
CA PRO A 96 22.16 -16.73 -18.46
C PRO A 96 22.96 -17.41 -17.35
N ALA A 97 23.88 -16.66 -16.75
CA ALA A 97 24.60 -17.08 -15.55
C ALA A 97 23.58 -17.58 -14.52
N ALA A 98 23.75 -18.83 -14.08
CA ALA A 98 22.86 -19.45 -13.12
C ALA A 98 22.76 -18.57 -11.87
N ILE A 99 21.56 -18.05 -11.59
CA ILE A 99 21.28 -17.34 -10.35
C ILE A 99 21.44 -18.36 -9.23
N VAL A 100 22.59 -18.33 -8.55
CA VAL A 100 22.83 -19.12 -7.34
C VAL A 100 21.88 -18.57 -6.28
N THR A 101 20.72 -19.19 -6.16
CA THR A 101 19.74 -18.83 -5.14
C THR A 101 20.37 -19.18 -3.79
N PRO A 102 20.63 -18.22 -2.90
CA PRO A 102 21.20 -18.52 -1.59
C PRO A 102 20.26 -19.48 -0.85
N PRO A 103 20.79 -20.48 -0.13
CA PRO A 103 19.97 -21.47 0.55
C PRO A 103 18.98 -20.76 1.47
N ALA A 104 17.69 -21.12 1.46
CA ALA A 104 16.72 -20.53 2.37
C ALA A 104 17.16 -20.73 3.83
N LEU A 105 16.89 -19.76 4.70
CA LEU A 105 17.07 -20.00 6.15
C LEU A 105 16.10 -21.12 6.55
N PRO A 106 16.58 -22.19 7.21
CA PRO A 106 15.70 -23.24 7.69
C PRO A 106 14.74 -22.67 8.75
N GLY A 107 13.51 -23.19 8.79
CA GLY A 107 12.57 -22.90 9.88
C GLY A 107 13.10 -23.40 11.23
N LEU A 108 12.41 -23.07 12.32
CA LEU A 108 12.80 -23.61 13.62
C LEU A 108 12.70 -25.14 13.63
N GLU A 109 13.61 -25.77 14.37
CA GLU A 109 13.58 -27.20 14.61
C GLU A 109 12.22 -27.62 15.20
N ARG A 110 11.62 -28.70 14.68
CA ARG A 110 10.26 -29.12 15.03
C ARG A 110 10.04 -29.21 16.55
N LYS A 111 11.04 -29.70 17.30
CA LYS A 111 10.99 -29.80 18.77
C LYS A 111 10.95 -28.43 19.44
N ALA A 112 11.86 -27.52 19.06
CA ALA A 112 11.90 -26.16 19.59
C ALA A 112 10.61 -25.39 19.28
N ARG A 113 10.10 -25.51 18.04
CA ARG A 113 8.80 -24.97 17.64
C ARG A 113 7.66 -25.46 18.54
N LEU A 114 7.54 -26.77 18.73
CA LEU A 114 6.48 -27.35 19.55
C LEU A 114 6.60 -26.89 21.01
N ALA A 115 7.82 -26.81 21.54
CA ALA A 115 8.07 -26.32 22.89
C ALA A 115 7.68 -24.84 23.06
N LEU A 116 8.03 -23.98 22.11
CA LEU A 116 7.62 -22.56 22.10
C LEU A 116 6.09 -22.41 21.95
N ARG A 117 5.46 -23.22 21.10
CA ARG A 117 3.99 -23.20 20.93
C ARG A 117 3.23 -23.71 22.16
N ARG A 118 3.84 -24.60 22.94
CA ARG A 118 3.29 -25.11 24.21
C ARG A 118 3.66 -24.24 25.41
N GLY A 119 4.53 -23.25 25.25
CA GLY A 119 5.06 -22.43 26.35
C GLY A 119 6.10 -23.12 27.22
N SER A 120 6.56 -24.32 26.85
CA SER A 120 7.61 -25.05 27.57
C SER A 120 9.00 -24.47 27.34
N LEU A 121 9.20 -23.75 26.23
CA LEU A 121 10.42 -22.99 25.97
C LEU A 121 10.13 -21.51 26.19
N LYS A 122 10.92 -20.87 27.06
CA LYS A 122 10.74 -19.47 27.42
C LYS A 122 11.28 -18.55 26.33
N VAL A 123 10.52 -17.51 26.00
CA VAL A 123 11.00 -16.37 25.21
C VAL A 123 11.85 -15.50 26.12
N GLU A 124 13.09 -15.23 25.72
CA GLU A 124 14.07 -14.56 26.57
C GLU A 124 14.00 -13.04 26.43
N ALA A 125 13.70 -12.55 25.22
CA ALA A 125 13.54 -11.13 24.93
C ALA A 125 12.44 -10.90 23.88
N ARG A 126 11.84 -9.71 23.90
CA ARG A 126 10.78 -9.29 22.97
C ARG A 126 11.04 -7.88 22.46
N ILE A 127 10.77 -7.67 21.17
CA ILE A 127 10.65 -6.34 20.57
C ILE A 127 9.29 -6.17 19.93
N ASP A 128 8.76 -4.96 20.01
CA ASP A 128 7.57 -4.57 19.28
C ASP A 128 7.90 -3.53 18.21
N LEU A 129 7.59 -3.88 16.97
CA LEU A 129 7.81 -3.07 15.79
C LEU A 129 6.49 -2.51 15.26
N HIS A 130 5.34 -2.84 15.85
CA HIS A 130 4.06 -2.34 15.34
C HIS A 130 4.04 -0.80 15.41
N GLY A 131 3.47 -0.19 14.38
CA GLY A 131 3.32 1.27 14.30
C GLY A 131 4.61 2.02 13.91
N LEU A 132 5.76 1.36 13.87
CA LEU A 132 6.99 1.97 13.36
C LEU A 132 6.95 2.06 11.83
N TYR A 133 7.60 3.09 11.29
CA TYR A 133 7.88 3.14 9.86
C TYR A 133 8.89 2.06 9.48
N GLN A 134 8.89 1.68 8.19
CA GLN A 134 9.70 0.57 7.72
C GLN A 134 11.20 0.73 8.03
N ALA A 135 11.76 1.93 7.83
CA ALA A 135 13.16 2.22 8.13
C ALA A 135 13.47 2.11 9.63
N GLU A 136 12.65 2.73 10.48
CA GLU A 136 12.81 2.68 11.94
C GLU A 136 12.70 1.26 12.49
N ALA A 137 11.73 0.48 11.98
CA ALA A 137 11.53 -0.90 12.35
C ALA A 137 12.74 -1.78 11.98
N HIS A 138 13.37 -1.49 10.84
CA HIS A 138 14.55 -2.21 10.39
C HIS A 138 15.74 -1.97 11.33
N ASP A 139 16.03 -0.71 11.63
CA ASP A 139 17.15 -0.33 12.52
C ASP A 139 16.92 -0.85 13.95
N ALA A 140 15.68 -0.74 14.45
CA ALA A 140 15.29 -1.26 15.74
C ALA A 140 15.46 -2.79 15.82
N LEU A 141 15.08 -3.52 14.76
CA LEU A 141 15.26 -4.96 14.66
C LEU A 141 16.75 -5.36 14.69
N ILE A 142 17.59 -4.71 13.88
CA ILE A 142 19.03 -4.99 13.85
C ILE A 142 19.64 -4.78 15.23
N GLY A 143 19.41 -3.61 15.83
CA GLY A 143 19.95 -3.28 17.15
C GLY A 143 19.48 -4.27 18.22
N PHE A 144 18.21 -4.67 18.18
CA PHE A 144 17.66 -5.66 19.11
C PHE A 144 18.33 -7.03 18.97
N LEU A 145 18.49 -7.55 17.76
CA LEU A 145 19.08 -8.87 17.53
C LEU A 145 20.56 -8.90 17.94
N MET A 146 21.31 -7.83 17.67
CA MET A 146 22.71 -7.73 18.09
C MET A 146 22.83 -7.69 19.62
N ARG A 147 22.00 -6.91 20.32
CA ARG A 147 21.95 -6.90 21.79
C ARG A 147 21.59 -8.28 22.36
N CYS A 148 20.57 -8.93 21.80
CA CYS A 148 20.16 -10.26 22.25
C CYS A 148 21.26 -11.31 22.05
N ARG A 149 21.96 -11.25 20.91
CA ARG A 149 23.11 -12.13 20.66
C ARG A 149 24.24 -11.88 21.65
N SER A 150 24.55 -10.61 21.97
CA SER A 150 25.57 -10.30 22.98
C SER A 150 25.17 -10.75 24.40
N ALA A 151 23.88 -10.75 24.71
CA ALA A 151 23.33 -11.25 25.97
C ALA A 151 23.23 -12.79 26.02
N GLY A 152 23.59 -13.50 24.95
CA GLY A 152 23.53 -14.97 24.89
C GLY A 152 22.14 -15.56 24.69
N HIS A 153 21.16 -14.73 24.30
CA HIS A 153 19.78 -15.18 24.11
C HIS A 153 19.65 -16.15 22.94
N ALA A 154 18.94 -17.25 23.15
CA ALA A 154 18.71 -18.24 22.09
C ALA A 154 17.37 -18.02 21.38
N HIS A 155 16.30 -17.67 22.10
CA HIS A 155 14.96 -17.52 21.55
C HIS A 155 14.36 -16.15 21.88
N VAL A 156 14.01 -15.40 20.84
CA VAL A 156 13.42 -14.05 20.98
C VAL A 156 12.12 -13.95 20.19
N LEU A 157 11.28 -13.00 20.58
CA LEU A 157 9.99 -12.73 19.94
C LEU A 157 10.00 -11.35 19.27
N VAL A 158 9.69 -11.31 17.99
CA VAL A 158 9.55 -10.06 17.22
C VAL A 158 8.09 -9.86 16.90
N VAL A 159 7.49 -8.77 17.35
CA VAL A 159 6.09 -8.43 17.06
C VAL A 159 6.07 -7.39 15.95
N THR A 160 5.40 -7.71 14.83
CA THR A 160 5.29 -6.82 13.66
C THR A 160 3.92 -6.16 13.57
N GLY A 161 2.94 -6.71 14.30
CA GLY A 161 1.52 -6.41 14.12
C GLY A 161 0.88 -7.31 13.07
N LYS A 162 -0.43 -7.52 13.19
CA LYS A 162 -1.21 -8.41 12.30
C LYS A 162 -1.46 -7.80 10.91
N GLY A 163 -1.25 -6.50 10.75
CA GLY A 163 -1.77 -5.67 9.66
C GLY A 163 -3.25 -5.38 9.91
N GLY A 164 -3.64 -4.11 9.96
CA GLY A 164 -5.01 -3.71 10.26
C GLY A 164 -6.03 -4.37 9.34
N GLY A 165 -7.17 -4.78 9.90
CA GLY A 165 -8.35 -5.12 9.12
C GLY A 165 -8.78 -3.93 8.28
N ALA A 166 -9.63 -4.15 7.28
CA ALA A 166 -10.13 -3.15 6.34
C ALA A 166 -11.05 -2.09 7.01
N GLY A 167 -10.54 -1.38 8.01
CA GLY A 167 -11.10 -0.16 8.57
C GLY A 167 -10.68 1.04 7.73
N TYR A 168 -11.65 1.91 7.46
CA TYR A 168 -11.54 3.10 6.60
C TYR A 168 -10.55 4.16 7.13
N ASP A 169 -10.10 4.00 8.36
CA ASP A 169 -9.24 4.89 9.12
C ASP A 169 -7.84 5.02 8.52
N ASN A 170 -7.38 4.10 7.65
CA ASN A 170 -6.10 4.24 6.97
C ASN A 170 -6.05 3.63 5.56
N ALA A 171 -6.81 4.17 4.60
CA ALA A 171 -6.72 3.73 3.19
C ALA A 171 -5.28 3.81 2.61
N PHE A 172 -4.43 4.66 3.19
CA PHE A 172 -3.03 4.87 2.80
C PHE A 172 -1.99 4.16 3.69
N SER A 173 -2.38 3.59 4.85
CA SER A 173 -1.43 2.76 5.61
C SER A 173 -1.25 1.47 4.85
N GLU A 174 -0.06 1.28 4.28
CA GLU A 174 0.34 0.04 3.65
C GLU A 174 0.12 -1.10 4.65
N ARG A 175 -0.97 -1.84 4.47
CA ARG A 175 -1.44 -2.82 5.45
C ARG A 175 -0.39 -3.90 5.62
N GLY A 176 0.13 -4.06 6.83
CA GLY A 176 1.04 -5.17 7.17
C GLY A 176 2.36 -5.18 6.42
N VAL A 177 2.95 -4.02 6.09
CA VAL A 177 4.30 -3.93 5.51
C VAL A 177 5.30 -4.71 6.34
N LEU A 178 5.38 -4.43 7.64
CA LEU A 178 6.38 -5.05 8.51
C LEU A 178 6.21 -6.58 8.59
N ARG A 179 4.98 -7.08 8.55
CA ARG A 179 4.71 -8.53 8.50
C ARG A 179 5.32 -9.18 7.24
N ARG A 180 5.37 -8.47 6.11
CA ARG A 180 6.00 -8.94 4.87
C ARG A 180 7.51 -8.68 4.84
N SER A 181 7.94 -7.51 5.31
CA SER A 181 9.32 -7.05 5.24
C SER A 181 10.23 -7.76 6.24
N VAL A 182 9.78 -8.01 7.48
CA VAL A 182 10.63 -8.62 8.52
C VAL A 182 11.14 -10.01 8.14
N PRO A 183 10.32 -10.94 7.62
CA PRO A 183 10.83 -12.21 7.10
C PRO A 183 11.87 -12.07 5.98
N HIS A 184 11.81 -10.99 5.19
CA HIS A 184 12.81 -10.71 4.16
C HIS A 184 14.12 -10.22 4.79
N TRP A 185 14.05 -9.27 5.72
CA TRP A 185 15.22 -8.76 6.45
C TRP A 185 15.94 -9.84 7.26
N LEU A 186 15.22 -10.72 7.93
CA LEU A 186 15.82 -11.84 8.66
C LEU A 186 16.62 -12.79 7.75
N ARG A 187 16.27 -12.86 6.46
CA ARG A 187 17.00 -13.64 5.44
C ARG A 187 18.14 -12.87 4.77
N ALA A 188 18.20 -11.55 4.96
CA ALA A 188 19.23 -10.71 4.36
C ALA A 188 20.63 -11.06 4.93
N PRO A 189 21.71 -10.86 4.16
CA PRO A 189 23.07 -11.22 4.56
C PRO A 189 23.50 -10.67 5.93
N GLU A 190 23.05 -9.46 6.26
CA GLU A 190 23.34 -8.76 7.52
C GLU A 190 22.89 -9.57 8.74
N LEU A 191 21.66 -10.08 8.73
CA LEU A 191 21.06 -10.81 9.85
C LEU A 191 21.21 -12.32 9.73
N ARG A 192 21.45 -12.85 8.54
CA ARG A 192 21.59 -14.29 8.30
C ARG A 192 22.76 -14.92 9.09
N SER A 193 23.81 -14.15 9.36
CA SER A 193 24.93 -14.62 10.20
C SER A 193 24.55 -14.75 11.68
N VAL A 194 23.51 -14.04 12.13
CA VAL A 194 23.04 -14.00 13.52
C VAL A 194 21.84 -14.91 13.74
N VAL A 195 20.98 -15.05 12.73
CA VAL A 195 19.71 -15.78 12.81
C VAL A 195 19.87 -17.18 12.25
N ILE A 196 19.56 -18.20 13.06
CA ILE A 196 19.54 -19.61 12.63
C ILE A 196 18.26 -19.91 11.85
N GLY A 197 17.12 -19.40 12.33
CA GLY A 197 15.81 -19.64 11.76
C GLY A 197 14.73 -18.84 12.47
N PHE A 198 13.58 -18.69 11.82
CA PHE A 198 12.41 -18.00 12.38
C PHE A 198 11.10 -18.69 11.98
N GLU A 199 10.05 -18.46 12.74
CA GLU A 199 8.72 -19.03 12.48
C GLU A 199 7.60 -18.20 13.09
N GLU A 200 6.37 -18.36 12.58
CA GLU A 200 5.18 -17.72 13.13
C GLU A 200 4.98 -18.08 14.61
N ALA A 201 4.70 -17.05 15.41
CA ALA A 201 4.44 -17.21 16.83
C ALA A 201 3.11 -17.94 17.09
N ALA A 202 2.95 -18.48 18.30
CA ALA A 202 1.67 -19.03 18.73
C ALA A 202 0.62 -17.93 18.92
N ARG A 203 -0.68 -18.30 18.90
CA ARG A 203 -1.80 -17.34 19.05
C ARG A 203 -1.68 -16.49 20.33
N HIS A 204 -1.22 -17.06 21.44
CA HIS A 204 -1.03 -16.34 22.71
C HIS A 204 0.15 -15.36 22.69
N HIS A 205 1.11 -15.51 21.78
CA HIS A 205 2.24 -14.59 21.59
C HIS A 205 2.08 -13.67 20.37
N GLY A 206 0.88 -13.61 19.76
CA GLY A 206 0.57 -12.70 18.66
C GLY A 206 0.19 -13.37 17.34
N GLY A 207 0.40 -14.68 17.19
CA GLY A 207 0.07 -15.45 15.99
C GLY A 207 0.76 -14.88 14.75
N ALA A 208 0.00 -14.75 13.66
CA ALA A 208 0.45 -14.18 12.38
C ALA A 208 1.06 -12.76 12.44
N GLY A 209 0.92 -12.04 13.56
CA GLY A 209 1.53 -10.73 13.77
C GLY A 209 2.84 -10.76 14.54
N ALA A 210 3.39 -11.94 14.84
CA ALA A 210 4.64 -12.08 15.56
C ALA A 210 5.45 -13.31 15.10
N LEU A 211 6.76 -13.26 15.30
CA LEU A 211 7.71 -14.28 14.88
C LEU A 211 8.61 -14.69 16.04
N TYR A 212 8.76 -16.00 16.25
CA TYR A 212 9.86 -16.54 17.02
C TYR A 212 11.11 -16.52 16.16
N VAL A 213 12.21 -16.03 16.72
CA VAL A 213 13.52 -16.00 16.06
C VAL A 213 14.51 -16.74 16.94
N ARG A 214 15.21 -17.69 16.33
CA ARG A 214 16.32 -18.42 16.97
C ARG A 214 17.64 -17.78 16.56
N LEU A 215 18.44 -17.40 17.56
CA LEU A 215 19.73 -16.75 17.36
C LEU A 215 20.87 -17.77 17.46
N ARG A 216 21.95 -17.46 16.76
CA ARG A 216 23.24 -18.14 16.92
C ARG A 216 23.90 -17.62 18.18
N ARG A 217 24.22 -18.54 19.11
CA ARG A 217 25.01 -18.21 20.28
C ARG A 217 26.40 -17.71 19.86
N ARG A 218 26.94 -16.79 20.66
CA ARG A 218 28.29 -16.27 20.47
C ARG A 218 29.32 -17.33 20.79
#